data_AF-A0A392TF05-F1
#
_entry.id   AF-A0A392TF05-F1
#
_cell.length_a   1.000
_cell.length_b   1.000
_cell.length_c   1.000
_cell.angle_alpha   90.00
_cell.angle_beta   90.00
_cell.angle_gamma   90.00
#
_symmetry.space_group_name_H-M   'P 1'
#
loop_
_entity.id
_entity.type
_entity.pdbx_description
1 polymer ?
#
loop_
_entity_poly.entity_id
_entity_poly.type
_entity_poly.pdbx_seq_one_letter_code
_entity_poly.pdbx_strand_id
1 'polypeptide(L)' 'LAESRLMKDGWPEYYDGKLGRYVGKQARKYQTWSIAGYLVAKMMLEDPSHLGMISLDEDKQMESVIKRSASWTN' A
#
# COMPACT_ATOMS: atom_id res chain seq x y z
N LEU A 1 5.30 16.66 9.95
CA LEU A 1 6.76 16.39 10.04
C LEU A 1 7.32 15.78 8.75
N ALA A 2 6.73 14.71 8.21
CA ALA A 2 7.21 14.09 6.97
C ALA A 2 7.07 15.01 5.75
N GLU A 3 5.87 15.57 5.51
CA GLU A 3 5.58 16.49 4.39
C GLU A 3 6.53 17.69 4.34
N SER A 4 6.74 18.37 5.47
CA SER A 4 7.62 19.53 5.56
C SER A 4 9.06 19.20 5.16
N ARG A 5 9.54 18.00 5.52
CA ARG A 5 10.88 17.55 5.16
C ARG A 5 10.95 17.14 3.68
N LEU A 6 9.99 16.34 3.21
CA LEU A 6 9.90 15.91 1.81
C LEU A 6 9.85 17.11 0.86
N MET A 7 9.03 18.11 1.17
CA MET A 7 8.94 19.35 0.40
C MET A 7 10.28 20.11 0.40
N LYS A 8 10.90 20.29 1.57
CA LYS A 8 12.18 21.01 1.71
C LYS A 8 13.31 20.32 0.92
N ASP A 9 13.36 19.00 0.94
CA ASP A 9 14.41 18.21 0.30
C ASP A 9 14.14 17.95 -1.20
N GLY A 10 12.98 18.43 -1.71
CA GLY A 10 12.61 18.32 -3.12
C GLY A 10 12.16 16.92 -3.52
N TRP A 11 11.38 16.24 -2.66
CA TRP A 11 10.79 14.91 -2.90
C TRP A 11 11.82 13.89 -3.40
N PRO A 12 12.84 13.55 -2.60
CA PRO A 12 13.90 12.65 -3.02
C PRO A 12 13.39 11.22 -3.20
N GLU A 13 14.07 10.47 -4.08
CA GLU A 13 13.80 9.06 -4.34
C GLU A 13 14.02 8.16 -3.11
N TYR A 14 15.04 8.44 -2.30
CA TYR A 14 15.33 7.74 -1.05
C TYR A 14 16.22 8.57 -0.11
N TYR A 15 16.32 8.13 1.15
CA TYR A 15 17.19 8.72 2.20
C TYR A 15 18.22 7.69 2.68
N ASP A 16 19.42 8.16 3.01
CA ASP A 16 20.54 7.37 3.50
C ASP A 16 20.78 7.49 5.02
N GLY A 17 21.54 6.54 5.54
CA GLY A 17 22.00 6.47 6.93
C GLY A 17 21.05 5.71 7.85
N LYS A 18 21.55 5.28 9.02
CA LYS A 18 20.82 4.40 9.97
C LYS A 18 19.45 4.93 10.39
N LEU A 19 19.28 6.25 10.37
CA LEU A 19 18.05 6.95 10.76
C LEU A 19 17.41 7.70 9.57
N GLY A 20 17.86 7.48 8.34
CA GLY A 20 17.37 8.18 7.15
C GLY A 20 17.50 9.70 7.23
N ARG A 21 18.57 10.22 7.85
CA ARG A 21 18.77 11.67 8.08
C ARG A 21 19.37 12.40 6.88
N TYR A 22 19.98 11.69 5.94
CA TYR A 22 20.64 12.27 4.78
C TYR A 22 19.83 11.99 3.52
N VAL A 23 19.74 12.94 2.59
CA VAL A 23 19.20 12.65 1.25
C VAL A 23 20.11 11.62 0.58
N GLY A 24 19.53 10.65 -0.12
CA GLY A 24 20.28 9.56 -0.73
C GLY A 24 21.39 10.05 -1.67
N LYS A 25 22.55 9.41 -1.63
CA LYS A 25 23.75 9.83 -2.38
C LYS A 25 23.51 10.01 -3.89
N GLN A 26 22.60 9.20 -4.46
CA GLN A 26 22.19 9.27 -5.87
C GLN A 26 20.67 9.47 -6.01
N ALA A 27 20.00 9.95 -4.96
CA ALA A 27 18.56 10.16 -4.99
C ALA A 27 18.20 11.24 -6.01
N ARG A 28 17.30 10.91 -6.94
CA ARG A 28 16.69 11.89 -7.84
C ARG A 28 15.69 12.74 -7.06
N LYS A 29 15.64 14.03 -7.37
CA LYS A 29 14.61 14.95 -6.85
C LYS A 29 13.33 14.82 -7.66
N TYR A 30 12.21 15.20 -7.04
CA TYR A 30 10.87 15.19 -7.62
C TYR A 30 10.47 13.82 -8.13
N GLN A 31 10.85 12.79 -7.38
CA GLN A 31 10.60 11.43 -7.78
C GLN A 31 9.11 11.09 -7.66
N THR A 32 8.53 10.61 -8.75
CA THR A 32 7.08 10.41 -8.90
C THR A 32 6.47 9.56 -7.78
N TRP A 33 7.06 8.40 -7.48
CA TRP A 33 6.52 7.49 -6.46
C TRP A 33 6.65 8.02 -5.02
N SER A 34 7.57 8.96 -4.77
CA SER A 34 7.76 9.57 -3.45
C SER A 34 6.64 10.57 -3.20
N ILE A 35 6.27 11.31 -4.24
CA ILE A 35 5.13 12.25 -4.22
C ILE A 35 3.82 11.45 -4.16
N ALA A 36 3.62 10.52 -5.09
CA ALA A 36 2.40 9.72 -5.18
C ALA A 36 2.16 8.89 -3.91
N GLY A 37 3.21 8.27 -3.35
CA GLY A 37 3.10 7.50 -2.10
C GLY A 37 2.66 8.36 -0.92
N TYR A 38 3.18 9.57 -0.79
CA TYR A 38 2.72 10.52 0.24
C TYR A 38 1.24 10.90 0.04
N LEU A 39 0.83 11.20 -1.20
CA LEU A 39 -0.56 11.57 -1.50
C LEU A 39 -1.51 10.40 -1.23
N VAL A 40 -1.18 9.19 -1.66
CA VAL A 40 -1.98 7.98 -1.40
C VAL A 40 -2.12 7.73 0.09
N ALA A 41 -1.03 7.81 0.86
CA ALA A 41 -1.08 7.65 2.30
C ALA A 41 -1.99 8.71 2.96
N LYS A 42 -1.93 9.96 2.50
CA LYS A 42 -2.82 11.02 2.99
C LYS A 42 -4.28 10.75 2.66
N MET A 43 -4.60 10.37 1.42
CA MET A 43 -5.97 10.05 0.99
C MET A 43 -6.54 8.82 1.74
N MET A 44 -5.71 7.82 2.05
CA MET A 44 -6.12 6.67 2.87
C MET A 44 -6.40 7.05 4.33
N LEU A 45 -5.65 8.00 4.89
CA LEU A 45 -5.91 8.52 6.24
C LEU A 45 -7.13 9.44 6.29
N GLU A 46 -7.37 10.21 5.22
CA GLU A 46 -8.53 11.11 5.09
C GLU A 46 -9.84 10.33 4.90
N ASP A 47 -9.81 9.24 4.12
CA ASP A 47 -10.96 8.34 3.94
C ASP A 47 -10.52 6.86 4.01
N PRO A 48 -10.76 6.20 5.16
CA PRO A 48 -10.43 4.79 5.35
C PRO A 48 -11.16 3.82 4.42
N SER A 49 -12.25 4.22 3.77
CA SER A 49 -12.98 3.36 2.82
C SER A 49 -12.11 3.00 1.60
N HIS A 50 -11.09 3.80 1.30
CA HIS A 50 -10.10 3.53 0.26
C HIS A 50 -9.29 2.25 0.47
N LEU A 51 -9.24 1.71 1.70
CA LEU A 51 -8.50 0.48 1.99
C LEU A 51 -8.97 -0.70 1.13
N GLY A 52 -10.28 -0.80 0.88
CA GLY A 52 -10.87 -1.86 0.06
C GLY A 52 -10.39 -1.89 -1.39
N MET A 53 -9.75 -0.83 -1.89
CA MET A 53 -9.13 -0.84 -3.23
C MET A 53 -7.82 -1.64 -3.29
N ILE A 54 -7.15 -1.82 -2.16
CA ILE A 54 -5.83 -2.47 -2.08
C ILE A 54 -5.80 -3.69 -1.14
N SER A 55 -6.88 -3.94 -0.39
CA SER A 55 -7.04 -5.12 0.46
C SER A 55 -8.06 -6.09 -0.15
N LEU A 56 -7.81 -7.39 -0.02
CA LEU A 56 -8.82 -8.41 -0.23
C LEU A 56 -9.50 -8.67 1.12
N ASP A 57 -10.82 -8.83 1.13
CA ASP A 57 -11.49 -9.43 2.26
C ASP A 57 -10.98 -10.87 2.40
N GLU A 58 -10.73 -11.31 3.65
CA GLU A 58 -10.50 -12.74 3.88
C GLU A 58 -11.70 -13.49 3.33
N ASP A 59 -11.46 -14.41 2.39
CA ASP A 59 -12.49 -15.29 1.87
C ASP A 59 -13.25 -15.87 3.07
N LYS A 60 -14.48 -15.39 3.32
CA LYS A 60 -15.42 -16.11 4.17
C LYS A 60 -15.49 -17.46 3.51
N GLN A 61 -14.86 -18.47 4.11
CA GLN A 61 -14.83 -19.82 3.58
C GLN A 61 -16.25 -20.15 3.13
N MET A 62 -16.45 -20.14 1.82
CA MET A 62 -17.70 -20.57 1.24
C MET A 62 -17.67 -22.05 1.55
N GLU A 63 -18.41 -22.47 2.58
CA GLU A 63 -18.52 -23.88 2.96
C GLU A 63 -18.68 -24.65 1.67
N SER A 64 -17.72 -25.54 1.39
CA SER A 64 -17.81 -26.38 0.22
C SER A 64 -19.05 -27.24 0.43
N VAL A 65 -20.16 -26.83 -0.17
CA VAL A 65 -21.37 -27.64 -0.20
C VAL A 65 -21.01 -28.82 -1.09
N ILE A 66 -20.48 -29.87 -0.47
CA ILE A 66 -20.24 -31.16 -1.10
C ILE A 66 -21.62 -31.65 -1.55
N LYS A 67 -21.99 -31.35 -2.79
CA LYS A 67 -23.14 -31.98 -3.44
C LYS A 67 -22.75 -33.44 -3.69
N ARG A 68 -23.13 -34.32 -2.77
CA ARG A 68 -22.98 -35.76 -2.96
C ARG A 68 -23.78 -36.18 -4.19
N SER A 69 -23.10 -36.72 -5.19
CA SER A 69 -23.74 -37.36 -6.34
C SER A 69 -24.56 -38.54 -5.84
N ALA A 70 -25.86 -38.55 -6.09
CA ALA A 70 -26.71 -39.71 -5.80
C ALA A 70 -26.41 -40.80 -6.84
N SER A 71 -25.53 -41.74 -6.51
CA SER A 71 -25.40 -42.98 -7.25
C SER A 71 -26.59 -43.87 -6.94
N TRP A 72 -27.41 -44.16 -7.96
CA TRP A 72 -28.55 -45.08 -7.87
C TRP A 72 -28.08 -46.49 -7.53
N THR A 73 -28.74 -47.11 -6.55
CA THR A 73 -28.64 -48.54 -6.21
C THR A 73 -29.50 -49.35 -7.17
N ASN A 74 -28.92 -50.42 -7.73
CA ASN A 74 -29.65 -51.57 -8.29
C ASN A 74 -29.09 -52.83 -7.62
#